data_AF-A0A918G6I3-F1
#
_entry.id   AF-A0A918G6I3-F1
#
_cell.length_a   1.000
_cell.length_b   1.000
_cell.length_c   1.000
_cell.angle_alpha   90.00
_cell.angle_beta   90.00
_cell.angle_gamma   90.00
#
_symmetry.space_group_name_H-M   'P 1'
#
loop_
_entity.id
_entity.type
_entity.pdbx_description
1 polymer ?
#
loop_
_entity_poly.entity_id
_entity_poly.type
_entity_poly.pdbx_seq_one_letter_code
_entity_poly.pdbx_strand_id
1 'polypeptide(L)'
;MVTEAPPEGARSAGLRSVTRTATTTPGRLSVAAVGLVLLTAVTGLFAALTLQDKKDTLDDLVSHREPLAAAAQLIFRSLSDADATAASAFLSGGAEPDELRARYEFDIAQAGAALGKASSDVGADSMAAQQVDILSRQLPVYTGLVETARTNKRQGFPAGAAYLREASGLMRSQILPAAEKLYEINYQRLTSEQEDARSFPWITALLTLALIAALVVTQLWLTRKTNRLINIGLAAATAAVALALIWGTVALLVESTYVRGAERDGSQQVDLLVQARINSLKCRADETLTLVARGDGAAYEKEWAELAPTLAGEGNLLSRAAAAAPTPELAAPITEAVANAEAWVAAHGKIRELDGTGQYQEAVAMAIGDAPDSAAVAFAALDRNLIAALDAGRGEFVAQTSRAANALTGLVPGVVVLAMVAGVGATLGIRARLREYR
;
A
#
# COMPACT_ATOMS: atom_id res chain seq x y z
N MET A 1 -0.01 47.01 55.32
CA MET A 1 -0.76 46.89 54.06
C MET A 1 -0.30 48.00 53.12
N VAL A 2 0.60 47.70 52.18
CA VAL A 2 0.68 48.41 50.90
C VAL A 2 1.12 47.36 49.89
N THR A 3 0.20 46.96 49.02
CA THR A 3 0.43 46.03 47.92
C THR A 3 0.86 46.88 46.73
N GLU A 4 2.14 46.85 46.34
CA GLU A 4 2.58 47.46 45.08
C GLU A 4 2.13 46.59 43.91
N ALA A 5 1.27 47.15 43.06
CA ALA A 5 0.87 46.57 41.79
C ALA A 5 2.05 46.61 40.79
N PRO A 6 2.24 45.59 39.94
CA PRO A 6 3.31 45.59 38.94
C PRO A 6 3.02 46.62 37.83
N PRO A 7 4.06 47.25 37.23
CA PRO A 7 3.88 48.30 36.25
C PRO A 7 3.34 47.75 34.91
N GLU A 8 2.12 48.11 34.56
CA GLU A 8 1.45 47.80 33.27
C GLU A 8 2.06 48.52 32.04
N GLY A 9 3.19 49.24 32.19
CA GLY A 9 3.72 50.15 31.17
C GLY A 9 4.65 49.53 30.11
N ALA A 10 5.29 48.39 30.38
CA ALA A 10 6.41 47.92 29.54
C ALA A 10 5.95 47.32 28.20
N ARG A 11 4.80 46.62 28.16
CA ARG A 11 4.28 46.02 26.91
C ARG A 11 3.70 47.06 25.95
N SER A 12 3.21 48.19 26.46
CA SER A 12 2.59 49.25 25.64
C SER A 12 3.61 50.22 25.02
N ALA A 13 4.79 50.40 25.62
CA ALA A 13 5.85 51.27 25.09
C ALA A 13 6.53 50.69 23.83
N GLY A 14 6.78 49.37 23.80
CA GLY A 14 7.35 48.69 22.62
C GLY A 14 6.41 48.71 21.40
N LEU A 15 5.10 48.54 21.62
CA LEU A 15 4.11 48.66 20.55
C LEU A 15 3.95 50.11 20.04
N ARG A 16 4.07 51.12 20.92
CA ARG A 16 3.96 52.54 20.54
C ARG A 16 5.18 53.08 19.79
N SER A 17 6.39 52.56 20.03
CA SER A 17 7.58 52.97 19.27
C SER A 17 7.62 52.35 17.86
N VAL A 18 7.12 51.12 17.71
CA VAL A 18 6.93 50.46 16.41
C VAL A 18 5.91 51.23 15.55
N THR A 19 4.81 51.70 16.13
CA THR A 19 3.78 52.47 15.41
C THR A 19 4.21 53.88 15.03
N ARG A 20 5.01 54.59 15.85
CA ARG A 20 5.56 55.91 15.51
C ARG A 20 6.64 55.87 14.43
N THR A 21 7.39 54.78 14.36
CA THR A 21 8.42 54.62 13.32
C THR A 21 7.78 54.28 11.98
N ALA A 22 6.71 53.48 11.97
CA ALA A 22 5.94 53.08 10.79
C ALA A 22 5.23 54.23 10.02
N THR A 23 5.15 55.44 10.57
CA THR A 23 4.59 56.61 9.87
C THR A 23 5.62 57.35 9.03
N THR A 24 6.92 57.12 9.25
CA THR A 24 8.02 57.72 8.48
C THR A 24 8.44 56.84 7.30
N THR A 25 8.87 57.45 6.18
CA THR A 25 9.35 56.71 4.99
C THR A 25 10.41 55.62 5.30
N PRO A 26 11.41 55.86 6.19
CA PRO A 26 12.41 54.86 6.57
C PRO A 26 11.84 53.72 7.44
N GLY A 27 10.86 54.01 8.31
CA GLY A 27 10.25 52.98 9.16
C GLY A 27 9.33 52.04 8.39
N ARG A 28 8.59 52.52 7.38
CA ARG A 28 7.81 51.66 6.47
C ARG A 28 8.68 50.66 5.71
N LEU A 29 9.86 51.10 5.24
CA LEU A 29 10.85 50.24 4.59
C LEU A 29 11.39 49.16 5.55
N SER A 30 11.64 49.53 6.81
CA SER A 30 12.14 48.59 7.82
C SER A 30 11.10 47.53 8.19
N VAL A 31 9.82 47.92 8.34
CA VAL A 31 8.71 46.99 8.57
C VAL A 31 8.50 46.04 7.39
N ALA A 32 8.56 46.55 6.15
CA ALA A 32 8.47 45.72 4.94
C ALA A 32 9.63 44.71 4.86
N ALA A 33 10.85 45.11 5.23
CA ALA A 33 12.01 44.22 5.26
C ALA A 33 11.84 43.08 6.26
N VAL A 34 11.45 43.41 7.49
CA VAL A 34 11.20 42.41 8.54
C VAL A 34 10.05 41.49 8.14
N GLY A 35 8.97 42.05 7.60
CA GLY A 35 7.82 41.27 7.11
C GLY A 35 8.19 40.30 5.99
N LEU A 36 8.97 40.73 4.99
CA LEU A 36 9.43 39.85 3.90
C LEU A 36 10.35 38.74 4.40
N VAL A 37 11.27 39.03 5.33
CA VAL A 37 12.16 38.02 5.91
C VAL A 37 11.37 36.99 6.70
N LEU A 38 10.45 37.43 7.55
CA LEU A 38 9.59 36.53 8.32
C LEU A 38 8.72 35.68 7.40
N LEU A 39 8.09 36.27 6.39
CA LEU A 39 7.26 35.54 5.43
C LEU A 39 8.10 34.53 4.64
N THR A 40 9.30 34.90 4.19
CA THR A 40 10.23 33.98 3.52
C THR A 40 10.63 32.81 4.41
N ALA A 41 10.94 33.08 5.68
CA ALA A 41 11.31 32.04 6.65
C ALA A 41 10.16 31.08 6.93
N VAL A 42 8.94 31.60 7.14
CA VAL A 42 7.74 30.79 7.36
C VAL A 42 7.40 29.97 6.13
N THR A 43 7.37 30.58 4.93
CA THR A 43 7.11 29.85 3.68
C THR A 43 8.16 28.75 3.44
N GLY A 44 9.45 29.05 3.64
CA GLY A 44 10.53 28.08 3.49
C GLY A 44 10.43 26.92 4.48
N LEU A 45 10.06 27.20 5.74
CA LEU A 45 9.84 26.17 6.76
C LEU A 45 8.67 25.26 6.40
N PHE A 46 7.51 25.82 6.06
CA PHE A 46 6.34 25.02 5.67
C PHE A 46 6.61 24.21 4.40
N ALA A 47 7.29 24.79 3.40
CA ALA A 47 7.71 24.05 2.21
C ALA A 47 8.63 22.88 2.55
N ALA A 48 9.65 23.10 3.40
CA ALA A 48 10.55 22.04 3.85
C ALA A 48 9.81 20.93 4.61
N LEU A 49 8.92 21.29 5.54
CA LEU A 49 8.12 20.32 6.31
C LEU A 49 7.18 19.51 5.40
N THR A 50 6.46 20.15 4.49
CA THR A 50 5.58 19.45 3.52
C THR A 50 6.36 18.47 2.65
N LEU A 51 7.54 18.86 2.16
CA LEU A 51 8.36 18.02 1.30
C LEU A 51 8.95 16.83 2.08
N GLN A 52 9.37 17.07 3.32
CA GLN A 52 9.86 16.02 4.21
C GLN A 52 8.75 15.03 4.54
N ASP A 53 7.57 15.51 4.92
CA ASP A 53 6.40 14.70 5.22
C ASP A 53 6.02 13.80 4.04
N LYS A 54 5.91 14.37 2.82
CA LYS A 54 5.66 13.56 1.61
C LYS A 54 6.73 12.52 1.35
N LYS A 55 8.01 12.84 1.55
CA LYS A 55 9.10 11.88 1.37
C LYS A 55 9.00 10.75 2.40
N ASP A 56 8.75 11.08 3.66
CA ASP A 56 8.63 10.12 4.75
C ASP A 56 7.43 9.18 4.51
N THR A 57 6.29 9.70 4.03
CA THR A 57 5.15 8.87 3.61
C THR A 57 5.54 7.89 2.50
N LEU A 58 6.25 8.34 1.47
CA LEU A 58 6.67 7.47 0.36
C LEU A 58 7.68 6.40 0.80
N ASP A 59 8.59 6.75 1.70
CA ASP A 59 9.57 5.81 2.27
C ASP A 59 8.87 4.78 3.20
N ASP A 60 7.85 5.19 3.96
CA ASP A 60 7.03 4.31 4.81
C ASP A 60 6.18 3.32 3.97
N LEU A 61 5.60 3.80 2.86
CA LEU A 61 4.85 2.96 1.91
C LEU A 61 5.68 1.76 1.43
N VAL A 62 6.97 1.97 1.14
CA VAL A 62 7.89 0.92 0.66
C VAL A 62 8.43 0.07 1.79
N SER A 63 8.88 0.69 2.88
CA SER A 63 9.63 -0.01 3.94
C SER A 63 8.73 -0.74 4.93
N HIS A 64 7.46 -0.35 5.02
CA HIS A 64 6.57 -0.78 6.08
C HIS A 64 5.20 -1.23 5.56
N ARG A 65 4.49 -0.41 4.78
CA ARG A 65 3.10 -0.72 4.34
C ARG A 65 3.01 -1.85 3.34
N GLU A 66 3.79 -1.83 2.26
CA GLU A 66 3.80 -2.94 1.28
C GLU A 66 4.18 -4.26 1.95
N PRO A 67 5.25 -4.34 2.77
CA PRO A 67 5.62 -5.58 3.42
C PRO A 67 4.57 -6.11 4.41
N LEU A 68 3.71 -5.24 4.96
CA LEU A 68 2.61 -5.60 5.84
C LEU A 68 1.42 -6.17 5.04
N ALA A 69 1.02 -5.50 3.95
CA ALA A 69 0.01 -6.01 3.04
C ALA A 69 0.42 -7.36 2.44
N ALA A 70 1.70 -7.49 2.06
CA ALA A 70 2.27 -8.74 1.59
C ALA A 70 2.24 -9.85 2.64
N ALA A 71 2.50 -9.52 3.92
CA ALA A 71 2.42 -10.48 5.01
C ALA A 71 0.98 -10.96 5.25
N ALA A 72 -0.01 -10.07 5.23
CA ALA A 72 -1.41 -10.45 5.36
C ALA A 72 -1.86 -11.39 4.24
N GLN A 73 -1.45 -11.11 2.99
CA GLN A 73 -1.70 -12.02 1.87
C GLN A 73 -0.98 -13.37 2.06
N LEU A 74 0.24 -13.36 2.58
CA LEU A 74 0.99 -14.60 2.84
C LEU A 74 0.27 -15.48 3.87
N ILE A 75 -0.35 -14.90 4.90
CA ILE A 75 -1.20 -15.65 5.84
C ILE A 75 -2.33 -16.37 5.10
N PHE A 76 -3.12 -15.64 4.30
CA PHE A 76 -4.23 -16.24 3.55
C PHE A 76 -3.72 -17.38 2.66
N ARG A 77 -2.67 -17.10 1.88
CA ARG A 77 -2.05 -18.05 0.98
C ARG A 77 -1.71 -19.35 1.69
N SER A 78 -0.83 -19.26 2.70
CA SER A 78 -0.23 -20.45 3.30
C SER A 78 -1.30 -21.25 4.03
N LEU A 79 -2.27 -20.59 4.67
CA LEU A 79 -3.38 -21.28 5.32
C LEU A 79 -4.30 -21.99 4.33
N SER A 80 -4.56 -21.39 3.17
CA SER A 80 -5.37 -22.05 2.14
C SER A 80 -4.64 -23.19 1.44
N ASP A 81 -3.33 -23.06 1.19
CA ASP A 81 -2.52 -24.16 0.63
C ASP A 81 -2.37 -25.32 1.63
N ALA A 82 -2.21 -25.01 2.91
CA ALA A 82 -2.23 -26.01 3.98
C ALA A 82 -3.54 -26.80 4.00
N ASP A 83 -4.69 -26.13 3.86
CA ASP A 83 -6.00 -26.80 3.86
C ASP A 83 -6.21 -27.70 2.63
N ALA A 84 -5.87 -27.20 1.44
CA ALA A 84 -5.91 -27.99 0.21
C ALA A 84 -4.93 -29.18 0.26
N THR A 85 -3.75 -28.98 0.83
CA THR A 85 -2.74 -30.03 1.00
C THR A 85 -3.21 -31.09 2.00
N ALA A 86 -3.81 -30.69 3.13
CA ALA A 86 -4.38 -31.62 4.10
C ALA A 86 -5.52 -32.46 3.48
N ALA A 87 -6.41 -31.85 2.69
CA ALA A 87 -7.47 -32.55 1.98
C ALA A 87 -6.91 -33.53 0.92
N SER A 88 -5.93 -33.09 0.13
CA SER A 88 -5.27 -33.94 -0.89
C SER A 88 -4.56 -35.13 -0.26
N ALA A 89 -3.85 -34.89 0.85
CA ALA A 89 -3.18 -35.91 1.64
C ALA A 89 -4.15 -36.86 2.33
N PHE A 90 -5.40 -36.45 2.54
CA PHE A 90 -6.46 -37.31 3.04
C PHE A 90 -7.06 -38.18 1.92
N LEU A 91 -7.18 -37.65 0.70
CA LEU A 91 -7.65 -38.39 -0.48
C LEU A 91 -6.66 -39.45 -0.97
N SER A 92 -5.35 -39.26 -0.78
CA SER A 92 -4.36 -40.25 -1.16
C SER A 92 -4.62 -41.60 -0.46
N GLY A 93 -4.67 -42.68 -1.24
CA GLY A 93 -4.89 -44.02 -0.70
C GLY A 93 -3.72 -44.47 0.19
N GLY A 94 -4.02 -45.11 1.33
CA GLY A 94 -2.99 -45.65 2.22
C GLY A 94 -2.36 -44.62 3.17
N ALA A 95 -1.05 -44.73 3.39
CA ALA A 95 -0.30 -43.83 4.26
C ALA A 95 -0.17 -42.42 3.64
N GLU A 96 -0.12 -41.39 4.50
CA GLU A 96 0.07 -40.01 4.05
C GLU A 96 1.44 -39.86 3.35
N PRO A 97 1.50 -39.30 2.12
CA PRO A 97 2.77 -39.04 1.46
C PRO A 97 3.62 -38.01 2.20
N ASP A 98 4.91 -38.31 2.41
CA ASP A 98 5.85 -37.45 3.15
C ASP A 98 5.96 -36.04 2.55
N GLU A 99 5.88 -35.93 1.22
CA GLU A 99 5.95 -34.64 0.51
C GLU A 99 4.78 -33.72 0.85
N LEU A 100 3.55 -34.25 0.90
CA LEU A 100 2.36 -33.48 1.27
C LEU A 100 2.39 -33.10 2.75
N ARG A 101 2.93 -33.99 3.60
CA ARG A 101 3.14 -33.70 5.02
C ARG A 101 4.11 -32.53 5.21
N ALA A 102 5.26 -32.58 4.55
CA ALA A 102 6.27 -31.53 4.62
C ALA A 102 5.75 -30.18 4.10
N ARG A 103 4.97 -30.20 3.00
CA ARG A 103 4.34 -28.99 2.45
C ARG A 103 3.35 -28.37 3.44
N TYR A 104 2.47 -29.17 4.03
CA TYR A 104 1.53 -28.69 5.06
C TYR A 104 2.26 -28.02 6.23
N GLU A 105 3.31 -28.66 6.76
CA GLU A 105 4.08 -28.12 7.90
C GLU A 105 4.79 -26.82 7.54
N PHE A 106 5.36 -26.75 6.33
CA PHE A 106 5.98 -25.53 5.81
C PHE A 106 4.97 -24.38 5.72
N ASP A 107 3.77 -24.65 5.20
CA ASP A 107 2.72 -23.64 5.04
C ASP A 107 2.21 -23.13 6.40
N ILE A 108 2.02 -24.02 7.39
CA ILE A 108 1.64 -23.61 8.75
C ILE A 108 2.74 -22.76 9.40
N ALA A 109 4.01 -23.13 9.22
CA ALA A 109 5.13 -22.36 9.73
C ALA A 109 5.22 -20.97 9.07
N GLN A 110 5.02 -20.91 7.75
CA GLN A 110 5.02 -19.67 6.99
C GLN A 110 3.85 -18.74 7.40
N ALA A 111 2.64 -19.30 7.58
CA ALA A 111 1.49 -18.56 8.09
C ALA A 111 1.75 -18.01 9.50
N GLY A 112 2.34 -18.80 10.39
CA GLY A 112 2.68 -18.38 11.75
C GLY A 112 3.71 -17.24 11.77
N ALA A 113 4.75 -17.31 10.94
CA ALA A 113 5.74 -16.25 10.80
C ALA A 113 5.13 -14.95 10.25
N ALA A 114 4.29 -15.07 9.21
CA ALA A 114 3.58 -13.93 8.62
C ALA A 114 2.59 -13.29 9.61
N LEU A 115 1.88 -14.10 10.41
CA LEU A 115 1.01 -13.64 11.49
C LEU A 115 1.80 -12.92 12.58
N GLY A 116 2.99 -13.40 12.95
CA GLY A 116 3.89 -12.72 13.88
C GLY A 116 4.31 -11.33 13.39
N LYS A 117 4.63 -11.21 12.09
CA LYS A 117 4.92 -9.92 11.46
C LYS A 117 3.70 -9.01 11.47
N ALA A 118 2.54 -9.49 11.05
CA ALA A 118 1.31 -8.71 11.05
C ALA A 118 0.95 -8.22 12.47
N SER A 119 1.13 -9.07 13.49
CA SER A 119 0.86 -8.75 14.90
C SER A 119 1.72 -7.60 15.44
N SER A 120 2.95 -7.44 14.94
CA SER A 120 3.87 -6.41 15.42
C SER A 120 3.46 -4.98 15.09
N ASP A 121 2.54 -4.79 14.13
CA ASP A 121 2.13 -3.47 13.62
C ASP A 121 0.65 -3.12 13.88
N VAL A 122 -0.05 -3.98 14.62
CA VAL A 122 -1.48 -3.83 14.91
C VAL A 122 -1.80 -2.61 15.79
N GLY A 123 -0.81 -2.11 16.54
CA GLY A 123 -0.97 -1.42 17.84
C GLY A 123 -1.91 -0.20 17.91
N ALA A 124 -2.31 0.39 16.79
CA ALA A 124 -3.24 1.52 16.76
C ALA A 124 -4.66 1.20 16.24
N ASP A 125 -4.90 0.02 15.67
CA ASP A 125 -6.17 -0.30 15.01
C ASP A 125 -6.84 -1.55 15.54
N SER A 126 -7.99 -1.31 16.15
CA SER A 126 -8.86 -2.33 16.73
C SER A 126 -9.38 -3.33 15.70
N MET A 127 -9.59 -2.95 14.45
CA MET A 127 -10.12 -3.83 13.40
C MET A 127 -9.05 -4.84 12.95
N ALA A 128 -7.83 -4.37 12.69
CA ALA A 128 -6.70 -5.24 12.39
C ALA A 128 -6.39 -6.16 13.57
N ALA A 129 -6.45 -5.63 14.80
CA ALA A 129 -6.23 -6.39 16.03
C ALA A 129 -7.20 -7.54 16.19
N GLN A 130 -8.47 -7.29 15.88
CA GLN A 130 -9.50 -8.32 15.93
C GLN A 130 -9.22 -9.47 14.96
N GLN A 131 -8.76 -9.18 13.73
CA GLN A 131 -8.46 -10.23 12.76
C GLN A 131 -7.24 -11.05 13.19
N VAL A 132 -6.19 -10.39 13.67
CA VAL A 132 -4.99 -11.06 14.21
C VAL A 132 -5.33 -11.94 15.42
N ASP A 133 -6.21 -11.49 16.30
CA ASP A 133 -6.70 -12.28 17.43
C ASP A 133 -7.47 -13.54 16.99
N ILE A 134 -8.36 -13.42 16.00
CA ILE A 134 -9.07 -14.57 15.41
C ILE A 134 -8.06 -15.58 14.86
N LEU A 135 -7.13 -15.12 14.03
CA LEU A 135 -6.10 -15.98 13.42
C LEU A 135 -5.26 -16.68 14.48
N SER A 136 -4.81 -15.95 15.51
CA SER A 136 -3.97 -16.47 16.59
C SER A 136 -4.69 -17.52 17.43
N ARG A 137 -5.99 -17.35 17.68
CA ARG A 137 -6.79 -18.31 18.46
C ARG A 137 -7.19 -19.55 17.66
N GLN A 138 -7.54 -19.39 16.39
CA GLN A 138 -8.11 -20.48 15.58
C GLN A 138 -7.06 -21.34 14.90
N LEU A 139 -5.87 -20.81 14.59
CA LEU A 139 -4.82 -21.58 13.93
C LEU A 139 -4.40 -22.83 14.74
N PRO A 140 -4.16 -22.76 16.06
CA PRO A 140 -3.88 -23.97 16.85
C PRO A 140 -5.03 -24.98 16.83
N VAL A 141 -6.29 -24.51 16.92
CA VAL A 141 -7.48 -25.38 16.88
C VAL A 141 -7.56 -26.13 15.55
N TYR A 142 -7.36 -25.41 14.45
CA TYR A 142 -7.29 -25.99 13.11
C TYR A 142 -6.23 -27.10 13.01
N THR A 143 -4.99 -26.81 13.42
CA THR A 143 -3.91 -27.80 13.36
C THR A 143 -4.22 -29.04 14.21
N GLY A 144 -4.84 -28.86 15.39
CA GLY A 144 -5.28 -29.98 16.24
C GLY A 144 -6.35 -30.87 15.59
N LEU A 145 -7.31 -30.28 14.88
CA LEU A 145 -8.33 -31.03 14.14
C LEU A 145 -7.71 -31.82 12.98
N VAL A 146 -6.77 -31.23 12.23
CA VAL A 146 -6.07 -31.92 11.14
C VAL A 146 -5.25 -33.11 11.67
N GLU A 147 -4.52 -32.95 12.77
CA GLU A 147 -3.78 -34.07 13.38
C GLU A 147 -4.71 -35.18 13.92
N THR A 148 -5.88 -34.81 14.43
CA THR A 148 -6.91 -35.76 14.84
C THR A 148 -7.45 -36.53 13.64
N ALA A 149 -7.72 -35.83 12.52
CA ALA A 149 -8.15 -36.44 11.27
C ALA A 149 -7.11 -37.44 10.74
N ARG A 150 -5.83 -37.04 10.69
CA ARG A 150 -4.70 -37.89 10.28
C ARG A 150 -4.59 -39.14 11.14
N THR A 151 -4.70 -39.00 12.46
CA THR A 151 -4.58 -40.11 13.40
C THR A 151 -5.73 -41.11 13.25
N ASN A 152 -6.94 -40.65 12.97
CA ASN A 152 -8.08 -41.51 12.67
C ASN A 152 -7.96 -42.18 11.30
N LYS A 153 -7.46 -41.46 10.27
CA LYS A 153 -7.17 -42.03 8.94
C LYS A 153 -6.20 -43.20 9.04
N ARG A 154 -5.10 -43.05 9.80
CA ARG A 154 -4.10 -44.11 10.01
C ARG A 154 -4.69 -45.36 10.68
N GLN A 155 -5.72 -45.20 11.51
CA GLN A 155 -6.43 -46.31 12.17
C GLN A 155 -7.56 -46.89 11.32
N GLY A 156 -7.86 -46.31 10.15
CA GLY A 156 -8.96 -46.72 9.28
C GLY A 156 -10.35 -46.29 9.79
N PHE A 157 -10.41 -45.35 10.74
CA PHE A 157 -11.68 -44.90 11.30
C PHE A 157 -12.37 -43.86 10.40
N PRO A 158 -13.67 -44.05 10.07
CA PRO A 158 -14.45 -43.08 9.28
C PRO A 158 -14.49 -41.68 9.87
N ALA A 159 -14.32 -41.55 11.20
CA ALA A 159 -14.29 -40.27 11.91
C ALA A 159 -13.19 -39.32 11.40
N GLY A 160 -12.12 -39.83 10.76
CA GLY A 160 -11.07 -38.99 10.19
C GLY A 160 -11.60 -37.99 9.16
N ALA A 161 -12.54 -38.40 8.32
CA ALA A 161 -13.14 -37.53 7.32
C ALA A 161 -14.03 -36.44 7.95
N ALA A 162 -14.68 -36.76 9.08
CA ALA A 162 -15.48 -35.80 9.82
C ALA A 162 -14.60 -34.69 10.43
N TYR A 163 -13.50 -35.07 11.09
CA TYR A 163 -12.55 -34.09 11.65
C TYR A 163 -11.88 -33.24 10.58
N LEU A 164 -11.55 -33.81 9.41
CA LEU A 164 -11.00 -33.01 8.30
C LEU A 164 -12.02 -31.98 7.79
N ARG A 165 -13.29 -32.38 7.62
CA ARG A 165 -14.35 -31.45 7.21
C ARG A 165 -14.60 -30.36 8.26
N GLU A 166 -14.50 -30.70 9.54
CA GLU A 166 -14.59 -29.71 10.63
C GLU A 166 -13.40 -28.73 10.60
N ALA A 167 -12.17 -29.24 10.39
CA ALA A 167 -10.99 -28.40 10.25
C ALA A 167 -11.11 -27.43 9.07
N SER A 168 -11.49 -27.94 7.89
CA SER A 168 -11.67 -27.10 6.70
C SER A 168 -12.86 -26.14 6.85
N GLY A 169 -13.93 -26.57 7.54
CA GLY A 169 -15.05 -25.70 7.92
C GLY A 169 -14.60 -24.53 8.78
N LEU A 170 -13.74 -24.76 9.78
CA LEU A 170 -13.13 -23.71 10.59
C LEU A 170 -12.23 -22.78 9.74
N MET A 171 -11.41 -23.37 8.88
CA MET A 171 -10.53 -22.65 7.97
C MET A 171 -11.32 -21.66 7.11
N ARG A 172 -12.41 -22.13 6.48
CA ARG A 172 -13.20 -21.35 5.53
C ARG A 172 -14.18 -20.37 6.18
N SER A 173 -14.73 -20.70 7.34
CA SER A 173 -15.74 -19.85 8.00
C SER A 173 -15.13 -18.76 8.88
N GLN A 174 -13.90 -18.95 9.38
CA GLN A 174 -13.29 -18.02 10.33
C GLN A 174 -11.88 -17.58 9.94
N ILE A 175 -10.99 -18.53 9.62
CA ILE A 175 -9.56 -18.23 9.47
C ILE A 175 -9.29 -17.47 8.16
N LEU A 176 -9.69 -18.01 7.01
CA LEU A 176 -9.49 -17.36 5.71
C LEU A 176 -10.22 -16.01 5.61
N PRO A 177 -11.49 -15.87 6.07
CA PRO A 177 -12.15 -14.56 6.10
C PRO A 177 -11.43 -13.53 6.99
N ALA A 178 -10.83 -13.96 8.11
CA ALA A 178 -10.05 -13.05 8.95
C ALA A 178 -8.75 -12.61 8.25
N ALA A 179 -8.07 -13.53 7.56
CA ALA A 179 -6.88 -13.21 6.77
C ALA A 179 -7.19 -12.28 5.58
N GLU A 180 -8.31 -12.52 4.88
CA GLU A 180 -8.80 -11.68 3.78
C GLU A 180 -9.12 -10.27 4.27
N LYS A 181 -9.88 -10.13 5.37
CA LYS A 181 -10.15 -8.82 5.99
C LYS A 181 -8.91 -8.10 6.46
N LEU A 182 -7.93 -8.83 7.02
CA LEU A 182 -6.67 -8.23 7.43
C LEU A 182 -5.90 -7.66 6.22
N TYR A 183 -5.91 -8.37 5.09
CA TYR A 183 -5.37 -7.87 3.84
C TYR A 183 -6.13 -6.62 3.36
N GLU A 184 -7.46 -6.64 3.34
CA GLU A 184 -8.29 -5.50 2.92
C GLU A 184 -8.00 -4.24 3.74
N ILE A 185 -7.90 -4.37 5.07
CA ILE A 185 -7.57 -3.26 5.98
C ILE A 185 -6.20 -2.67 5.61
N ASN A 186 -5.19 -3.52 5.42
CA ASN A 186 -3.84 -3.08 5.08
C ASN A 186 -3.76 -2.46 3.69
N TYR A 187 -4.51 -3.00 2.73
CA TYR A 187 -4.60 -2.45 1.38
C TYR A 187 -5.27 -1.07 1.39
N GLN A 188 -6.38 -0.90 2.11
CA GLN A 188 -7.07 0.39 2.22
C GLN A 188 -6.19 1.48 2.83
N ARG A 189 -5.36 1.12 3.82
CA ARG A 189 -4.38 2.06 4.41
C ARG A 189 -3.30 2.44 3.42
N LEU A 190 -2.75 1.46 2.71
CA LEU A 190 -1.75 1.70 1.66
C LEU A 190 -2.32 2.66 0.60
N THR A 191 -3.56 2.44 0.14
CA THR A 191 -4.19 3.34 -0.83
C THR A 191 -4.50 4.73 -0.25
N SER A 192 -4.91 4.82 1.02
CA SER A 192 -5.13 6.11 1.71
C SER A 192 -3.84 6.92 1.81
N GLU A 193 -2.72 6.29 2.17
CA GLU A 193 -1.42 6.96 2.24
C GLU A 193 -0.91 7.36 0.84
N GLN A 194 -1.22 6.58 -0.21
CA GLN A 194 -0.97 7.01 -1.60
C GLN A 194 -1.82 8.22 -2.01
N GLU A 195 -3.06 8.33 -1.53
CA GLU A 195 -3.91 9.51 -1.75
C GLU A 195 -3.37 10.73 -1.00
N ASP A 196 -2.96 10.56 0.26
CA ASP A 196 -2.36 11.62 1.08
C ASP A 196 -1.02 12.10 0.49
N ALA A 197 -0.19 11.18 -0.01
CA ALA A 197 1.05 11.50 -0.73
C ALA A 197 0.77 12.38 -1.96
N ARG A 198 -0.36 12.19 -2.66
CA ARG A 198 -0.76 13.02 -3.82
C ARG A 198 -1.49 14.31 -3.46
N SER A 199 -1.86 14.50 -2.20
CA SER A 199 -2.65 15.66 -1.77
C SER A 199 -1.95 16.99 -2.10
N PHE A 200 -2.73 17.97 -2.56
CA PHE A 200 -2.18 19.29 -2.90
C PHE A 200 -1.85 20.09 -1.62
N PRO A 201 -0.63 20.62 -1.46
CA PRO A 201 -0.21 21.30 -0.25
C PRO A 201 -0.72 22.74 -0.18
N TRP A 202 -2.02 22.90 0.11
CA TRP A 202 -2.72 24.19 0.12
C TRP A 202 -2.06 25.26 0.99
N ILE A 203 -1.62 24.91 2.21
CA ILE A 203 -0.99 25.86 3.13
C ILE A 203 0.30 26.42 2.52
N THR A 204 1.18 25.55 2.02
CA THR A 204 2.44 25.93 1.38
C THR A 204 2.21 26.74 0.11
N ALA A 205 1.20 26.38 -0.69
CA ALA A 205 0.82 27.14 -1.89
C ALA A 205 0.34 28.56 -1.56
N LEU A 206 -0.53 28.71 -0.55
CA LEU A 206 -1.03 30.02 -0.11
C LEU A 206 0.08 30.91 0.46
N LEU A 207 0.98 30.34 1.28
CA LEU A 207 2.15 31.05 1.81
C LEU A 207 3.10 31.50 0.70
N THR A 208 3.31 30.66 -0.31
CA THR A 208 4.14 30.98 -1.47
C THR A 208 3.51 32.09 -2.32
N LEU A 209 2.20 32.02 -2.56
CA LEU A 209 1.46 33.05 -3.27
C LEU A 209 1.51 34.40 -2.52
N ALA A 210 1.33 34.38 -1.21
CA ALA A 210 1.44 35.57 -0.36
C ALA A 210 2.85 36.18 -0.43
N LEU A 211 3.91 35.35 -0.41
CA LEU A 211 5.29 35.79 -0.54
C LEU A 211 5.56 36.46 -1.89
N ILE A 212 5.09 35.87 -2.99
CA ILE A 212 5.22 36.45 -4.33
C ILE A 212 4.48 37.78 -4.42
N ALA A 213 3.24 37.84 -3.93
CA ALA A 213 2.47 39.08 -3.90
C ALA A 213 3.17 40.18 -3.08
N ALA A 214 3.72 39.83 -1.90
CA ALA A 214 4.46 40.77 -1.07
C ALA A 214 5.74 41.30 -1.75
N LEU A 215 6.48 40.43 -2.46
CA LEU A 215 7.65 40.82 -3.23
C LEU A 215 7.28 41.78 -4.37
N VAL A 216 6.24 41.47 -5.15
CA VAL A 216 5.76 42.30 -6.27
C VAL A 216 5.28 43.66 -5.77
N VAL A 217 4.44 43.70 -4.72
CA VAL A 217 3.95 44.95 -4.13
C VAL A 217 5.11 45.81 -3.63
N THR A 218 6.10 45.20 -2.98
CA THR A 218 7.28 45.91 -2.48
C THR A 218 8.11 46.49 -3.62
N GLN A 219 8.33 45.73 -4.70
CA GLN A 219 9.05 46.19 -5.88
C GLN A 219 8.31 47.36 -6.58
N LEU A 220 7.00 47.23 -6.81
CA LEU A 220 6.19 48.29 -7.42
C LEU A 220 6.18 49.57 -6.58
N TRP A 221 6.11 49.45 -5.26
CA TRP A 221 6.14 50.58 -4.34
C TRP A 221 7.50 51.30 -4.37
N LEU A 222 8.61 50.55 -4.39
CA LEU A 222 9.96 51.13 -4.54
C LEU A 222 10.14 51.81 -5.91
N THR A 223 9.72 51.17 -7.01
CA THR A 223 9.86 51.72 -8.36
C THR A 223 9.08 53.03 -8.51
N ARG A 224 7.83 53.08 -8.02
CA ARG A 224 7.02 54.31 -8.04
C ARG A 224 7.60 55.45 -7.20
N LYS A 225 8.30 55.13 -6.09
CA LYS A 225 8.81 56.15 -5.16
C LYS A 225 10.22 56.62 -5.50
N THR A 226 11.05 55.78 -6.13
CA THR A 226 12.47 56.08 -6.40
C THR A 226 12.83 56.19 -7.89
N ASN A 227 11.88 55.97 -8.82
CA ASN A 227 12.09 56.03 -10.27
C ASN A 227 13.24 55.15 -10.82
N ARG A 228 13.74 54.18 -10.04
CA ARG A 228 14.74 53.20 -10.47
C ARG A 228 14.07 51.85 -10.71
N LEU A 229 14.33 51.24 -11.86
CA LEU A 229 13.60 50.07 -12.35
C LEU A 229 13.97 48.75 -11.65
N ILE A 230 15.22 48.58 -11.17
CA ILE A 230 15.69 47.28 -10.64
C ILE A 230 16.46 47.46 -9.32
N ASN A 231 16.03 46.76 -8.27
CA ASN A 231 16.78 46.56 -7.04
C ASN A 231 17.40 45.16 -7.05
N ILE A 232 18.72 45.06 -7.17
CA ILE A 232 19.45 43.81 -7.35
C ILE A 232 19.16 42.80 -6.23
N GLY A 233 19.04 43.25 -4.96
CA GLY A 233 18.76 42.37 -3.83
C GLY A 233 17.34 41.79 -3.86
N LEU A 234 16.35 42.61 -4.19
CA LEU A 234 14.96 42.17 -4.38
C LEU A 234 14.82 41.28 -5.63
N ALA A 235 15.57 41.56 -6.70
CA ALA A 235 15.60 40.73 -7.90
C ALA A 235 16.20 39.34 -7.61
N ALA A 236 17.30 39.28 -6.84
CA ALA A 236 17.88 38.02 -6.39
C ALA A 236 16.90 37.22 -5.50
N ALA A 237 16.17 37.90 -4.61
CA ALA A 237 15.14 37.25 -3.79
C ALA A 237 13.98 36.69 -4.63
N THR A 238 13.47 37.46 -5.59
CA THR A 238 12.44 36.99 -6.52
C THR A 238 12.94 35.82 -7.37
N ALA A 239 14.18 35.87 -7.87
CA ALA A 239 14.77 34.78 -8.64
C ALA A 239 14.91 33.50 -7.79
N ALA A 240 15.33 33.61 -6.53
CA ALA A 240 15.44 32.47 -5.62
C ALA A 240 14.06 31.85 -5.30
N VAL A 241 13.04 32.67 -5.02
CA VAL A 241 11.66 32.18 -4.80
C VAL A 241 11.08 31.56 -6.07
N ALA A 242 11.30 32.17 -7.23
CA ALA A 242 10.84 31.63 -8.51
C ALA A 242 11.51 30.30 -8.84
N LEU A 243 12.82 30.17 -8.61
CA LEU A 243 13.55 28.92 -8.80
C LEU A 243 13.04 27.82 -7.85
N ALA A 244 12.83 28.14 -6.57
CA ALA A 244 12.27 27.21 -5.60
C ALA A 244 10.86 26.74 -6.00
N LEU A 245 10.01 27.67 -6.45
CA LEU A 245 8.66 27.36 -6.92
C LEU A 245 8.69 26.45 -8.15
N ILE A 246 9.49 26.79 -9.17
CA ILE A 246 9.58 25.98 -10.40
C ILE A 246 10.13 24.59 -10.08
N TRP A 247 11.24 24.51 -9.36
CA TRP A 247 11.87 23.23 -9.01
C TRP A 247 10.94 22.36 -8.16
N GLY A 248 10.32 22.93 -7.12
CA GLY A 248 9.35 22.22 -6.28
C GLY A 248 8.11 21.77 -7.04
N THR A 249 7.57 22.61 -7.92
CA THR A 249 6.41 22.25 -8.76
C THR A 249 6.75 21.09 -9.71
N VAL A 250 7.90 21.15 -10.38
CA VAL A 250 8.34 20.05 -11.27
C VAL A 250 8.53 18.77 -10.48
N ALA A 251 9.17 18.82 -9.31
CA ALA A 251 9.36 17.64 -8.47
C ALA A 251 8.04 17.04 -7.98
N LEU A 252 7.08 17.85 -7.54
CA LEU A 252 5.75 17.38 -7.14
C LEU A 252 4.94 16.82 -8.32
N LEU A 253 5.10 17.36 -9.53
CA LEU A 253 4.49 16.79 -10.72
C LEU A 253 5.08 15.41 -11.05
N VAL A 254 6.40 15.27 -10.98
CA VAL A 254 7.10 14.00 -11.21
C VAL A 254 6.74 12.98 -10.13
N GLU A 255 6.76 13.37 -8.86
CA GLU A 255 6.31 12.56 -7.71
C GLU A 255 4.87 12.09 -7.92
N SER A 256 3.94 13.01 -8.20
CA SER A 256 2.54 12.69 -8.49
C SER A 256 2.37 11.71 -9.66
N THR A 257 3.20 11.79 -10.71
CA THR A 257 3.14 10.82 -11.83
C THR A 257 3.59 9.44 -11.40
N TYR A 258 4.64 9.34 -10.58
CA TYR A 258 5.15 8.06 -10.11
C TYR A 258 4.24 7.44 -9.05
N VAL A 259 3.62 8.22 -8.15
CA VAL A 259 2.63 7.68 -7.21
C VAL A 259 1.39 7.16 -7.94
N ARG A 260 0.92 7.86 -8.99
CA ARG A 260 -0.16 7.36 -9.85
C ARG A 260 0.22 6.07 -10.59
N GLY A 261 1.46 5.96 -11.03
CA GLY A 261 2.02 4.71 -11.57
C GLY A 261 1.99 3.61 -10.51
N ALA A 262 2.56 3.86 -9.32
CA ALA A 262 2.58 2.89 -8.23
C ALA A 262 1.19 2.38 -7.84
N GLU A 263 0.17 3.23 -7.92
CA GLU A 263 -1.22 2.86 -7.69
C GLU A 263 -1.80 2.01 -8.82
N ARG A 264 -1.80 2.52 -10.05
CA ARG A 264 -2.45 1.88 -11.20
C ARG A 264 -1.74 0.60 -11.64
N ASP A 265 -0.42 0.69 -11.74
CA ASP A 265 0.45 -0.33 -12.33
C ASP A 265 1.01 -1.28 -11.25
N GLY A 266 0.91 -0.88 -9.98
CA GLY A 266 1.33 -1.65 -8.81
C GLY A 266 0.15 -2.10 -7.95
N SER A 267 -0.29 -1.29 -6.98
CA SER A 267 -1.24 -1.72 -5.93
C SER A 267 -2.59 -2.22 -6.47
N GLN A 268 -3.19 -1.55 -7.46
CA GLN A 268 -4.44 -2.01 -8.09
C GLN A 268 -4.28 -3.31 -8.88
N GLN A 269 -3.14 -3.48 -9.57
CA GLN A 269 -2.82 -4.74 -10.25
C GLN A 269 -2.65 -5.89 -9.26
N VAL A 270 -1.88 -5.63 -8.20
CA VAL A 270 -1.67 -6.58 -7.11
C VAL A 270 -3.02 -6.98 -6.53
N ASP A 271 -3.90 -6.04 -6.23
CA ASP A 271 -5.22 -6.34 -5.66
C ASP A 271 -6.08 -7.27 -6.53
N LEU A 272 -6.16 -7.00 -7.84
CA LEU A 272 -6.87 -7.89 -8.77
C LEU A 272 -6.28 -9.31 -8.76
N LEU A 273 -4.95 -9.44 -8.73
CA LEU A 273 -4.26 -10.72 -8.68
C LEU A 273 -4.42 -11.42 -7.33
N VAL A 274 -4.46 -10.67 -6.22
CA VAL A 274 -4.76 -11.19 -4.89
C VAL A 274 -6.16 -11.79 -4.88
N GLN A 275 -7.17 -11.06 -5.37
CA GLN A 275 -8.54 -11.56 -5.45
C GLN A 275 -8.66 -12.80 -6.35
N ALA A 276 -8.01 -12.79 -7.52
CA ALA A 276 -7.99 -13.96 -8.41
C ALA A 276 -7.39 -15.19 -7.71
N ARG A 277 -6.33 -14.97 -6.94
CA ARG A 277 -5.67 -16.04 -6.19
C ARG A 277 -6.46 -16.52 -4.99
N ILE A 278 -7.14 -15.63 -4.28
CA ILE A 278 -8.08 -15.98 -3.20
C ILE A 278 -9.18 -16.88 -3.76
N ASN A 279 -9.78 -16.48 -4.89
CA ASN A 279 -10.84 -17.25 -5.52
C ASN A 279 -10.35 -18.60 -6.06
N SER A 280 -9.15 -18.65 -6.67
CA SER A 280 -8.59 -19.92 -7.13
C SER A 280 -8.27 -20.87 -5.98
N LEU A 281 -7.80 -20.36 -4.85
CA LEU A 281 -7.54 -21.15 -3.65
C LEU A 281 -8.84 -21.69 -3.01
N LYS A 282 -9.89 -20.86 -2.92
CA LYS A 282 -11.23 -21.28 -2.46
C LYS A 282 -11.79 -22.38 -3.36
N CYS A 283 -11.77 -22.17 -4.68
CA CYS A 283 -12.10 -23.18 -5.68
C CYS A 283 -11.31 -24.48 -5.43
N ARG A 284 -9.97 -24.44 -5.33
CA ARG A 284 -9.16 -25.67 -5.16
C ARG A 284 -9.54 -26.46 -3.91
N ALA A 285 -9.89 -25.78 -2.82
CA ALA A 285 -10.43 -26.42 -1.64
C ALA A 285 -11.80 -27.07 -1.92
N ASP A 286 -12.72 -26.39 -2.61
CA ASP A 286 -14.03 -26.95 -2.99
C ASP A 286 -13.93 -28.20 -3.86
N GLU A 287 -13.07 -28.19 -4.88
CA GLU A 287 -12.83 -29.34 -5.75
C GLU A 287 -12.38 -30.57 -4.96
N THR A 288 -11.41 -30.40 -4.07
CA THR A 288 -10.87 -31.51 -3.26
C THR A 288 -11.87 -31.97 -2.20
N LEU A 289 -12.55 -31.05 -1.52
CA LEU A 289 -13.53 -31.39 -0.47
C LEU A 289 -14.80 -32.04 -1.03
N THR A 290 -15.19 -31.72 -2.27
CA THR A 290 -16.29 -32.41 -2.96
C THR A 290 -16.01 -33.90 -3.04
N LEU A 291 -14.78 -34.30 -3.38
CA LEU A 291 -14.36 -35.70 -3.44
C LEU A 291 -14.17 -36.32 -2.05
N VAL A 292 -13.75 -35.54 -1.05
CA VAL A 292 -13.65 -36.01 0.35
C VAL A 292 -15.03 -36.32 0.93
N ALA A 293 -16.03 -35.49 0.61
CA ALA A 293 -17.38 -35.59 1.16
C ALA A 293 -18.20 -36.78 0.61
N ARG A 294 -17.73 -37.49 -0.42
CA ARG A 294 -18.30 -38.74 -0.97
C ARG A 294 -19.83 -38.76 -1.03
N GLY A 295 -20.41 -37.77 -1.69
CA GLY A 295 -21.87 -37.62 -1.90
C GLY A 295 -22.52 -36.47 -1.12
N ASP A 296 -21.82 -35.86 -0.16
CA ASP A 296 -22.27 -34.70 0.62
C ASP A 296 -21.58 -33.39 0.18
N GLY A 297 -21.07 -33.34 -1.05
CA GLY A 297 -20.24 -32.25 -1.58
C GLY A 297 -20.99 -31.12 -2.30
N ALA A 298 -22.33 -31.13 -2.30
CA ALA A 298 -23.13 -30.21 -3.13
C ALA A 298 -22.91 -28.72 -2.80
N ALA A 299 -22.61 -28.39 -1.55
CA ALA A 299 -22.31 -27.02 -1.15
C ALA A 299 -20.98 -26.52 -1.75
N TYR A 300 -19.96 -27.39 -1.79
CA TYR A 300 -18.66 -27.08 -2.36
C TYR A 300 -18.74 -26.89 -3.87
N GLU A 301 -19.45 -27.78 -4.56
CA GLU A 301 -19.72 -27.65 -5.99
C GLU A 301 -20.43 -26.33 -6.33
N LYS A 302 -21.38 -25.92 -5.48
CA LYS A 302 -22.10 -24.67 -5.67
C LYS A 302 -21.17 -23.46 -5.57
N GLU A 303 -20.34 -23.39 -4.53
CA GLU A 303 -19.37 -22.30 -4.36
C GLU A 303 -18.34 -22.30 -5.49
N TRP A 304 -17.87 -23.46 -5.92
CA TRP A 304 -17.02 -23.59 -7.10
C TRP A 304 -17.66 -22.97 -8.34
N ALA A 305 -18.92 -23.32 -8.64
CA ALA A 305 -19.64 -22.80 -9.80
C ALA A 305 -19.88 -21.28 -9.74
N GLU A 306 -19.94 -20.70 -8.54
CA GLU A 306 -20.03 -19.25 -8.32
C GLU A 306 -18.67 -18.55 -8.54
N LEU A 307 -17.56 -19.17 -8.13
CA LEU A 307 -16.23 -18.58 -8.16
C LEU A 307 -15.47 -18.82 -9.47
N ALA A 308 -15.60 -19.97 -10.11
CA ALA A 308 -14.86 -20.32 -11.32
C ALA A 308 -15.05 -19.31 -12.48
N PRO A 309 -16.24 -18.74 -12.73
CA PRO A 309 -16.41 -17.67 -13.73
C PRO A 309 -15.59 -16.41 -13.44
N THR A 310 -15.25 -16.13 -12.18
CA THR A 310 -14.39 -15.00 -11.83
C THR A 310 -12.93 -15.17 -12.28
N LEU A 311 -12.55 -16.39 -12.68
CA LEU A 311 -11.20 -16.78 -13.12
C LEU A 311 -11.13 -17.06 -14.62
N ALA A 312 -12.14 -17.72 -15.19
CA ALA A 312 -12.14 -18.18 -16.59
C ALA A 312 -13.40 -17.75 -17.40
N GLY A 313 -14.32 -16.98 -16.79
CA GLY A 313 -15.49 -16.44 -17.48
C GLY A 313 -15.19 -15.17 -18.30
N GLU A 314 -16.22 -14.59 -18.90
CA GLU A 314 -16.09 -13.31 -19.61
C GLU A 314 -15.80 -12.16 -18.62
N GLY A 315 -14.81 -11.32 -18.91
CA GLY A 315 -14.44 -10.19 -18.04
C GLY A 315 -13.84 -10.60 -16.68
N ASN A 316 -13.34 -11.83 -16.58
CA ASN A 316 -12.76 -12.38 -15.37
C ASN A 316 -11.58 -11.57 -14.81
N LEU A 317 -11.20 -11.80 -13.56
CA LEU A 317 -10.13 -11.07 -12.86
C LEU A 317 -8.78 -11.14 -13.59
N LEU A 318 -8.42 -12.31 -14.12
CA LEU A 318 -7.14 -12.53 -14.82
C LEU A 318 -7.07 -11.78 -16.14
N SER A 319 -8.16 -11.77 -16.91
CA SER A 319 -8.26 -11.02 -18.18
C SER A 319 -8.22 -9.51 -17.96
N ARG A 320 -8.85 -9.01 -16.88
CA ARG A 320 -8.77 -7.60 -16.48
C ARG A 320 -7.34 -7.22 -16.07
N ALA A 321 -6.67 -8.06 -15.29
CA ALA A 321 -5.27 -7.86 -14.93
C ALA A 321 -4.36 -7.88 -16.18
N ALA A 322 -4.56 -8.82 -17.09
CA ALA A 322 -3.79 -8.93 -18.34
C ALA A 322 -3.95 -7.68 -19.22
N ALA A 323 -5.18 -7.17 -19.36
CA ALA A 323 -5.48 -6.00 -20.17
C ALA A 323 -4.90 -4.70 -19.59
N ALA A 324 -4.70 -4.64 -18.28
CA ALA A 324 -4.19 -3.46 -17.58
C ALA A 324 -2.70 -3.60 -17.19
N ALA A 325 -2.05 -4.71 -17.54
CA ALA A 325 -0.64 -4.94 -17.25
C ALA A 325 0.26 -3.92 -17.99
N PRO A 326 1.13 -3.18 -17.29
CA PRO A 326 1.92 -2.08 -17.83
C PRO A 326 3.20 -2.55 -18.53
N THR A 327 3.71 -3.73 -18.16
CA THR A 327 5.02 -4.24 -18.56
C THR A 327 4.93 -5.69 -19.04
N PRO A 328 5.80 -6.13 -19.96
CA PRO A 328 5.88 -7.53 -20.37
C PRO A 328 6.14 -8.49 -19.21
N GLU A 329 6.94 -8.06 -18.22
CA GLU A 329 7.28 -8.83 -17.03
C GLU A 329 6.05 -9.14 -16.17
N LEU A 330 5.06 -8.23 -16.13
CA LEU A 330 3.77 -8.47 -15.48
C LEU A 330 2.80 -9.22 -16.40
N ALA A 331 2.74 -8.85 -17.69
CA ALA A 331 1.76 -9.39 -18.63
C ALA A 331 1.97 -10.88 -18.95
N ALA A 332 3.23 -11.33 -19.06
CA ALA A 332 3.55 -12.70 -19.42
C ALA A 332 3.02 -13.74 -18.40
N PRO A 333 3.33 -13.66 -17.09
CA PRO A 333 2.79 -14.60 -16.13
C PRO A 333 1.27 -14.53 -16.01
N ILE A 334 0.65 -13.36 -16.19
CA ILE A 334 -0.82 -13.26 -16.17
C ILE A 334 -1.44 -13.99 -17.37
N THR A 335 -0.85 -13.85 -18.56
CA THR A 335 -1.31 -14.56 -19.77
C THR A 335 -1.23 -16.08 -19.59
N GLU A 336 -0.12 -16.56 -19.03
CA GLU A 336 0.02 -17.97 -18.67
C GLU A 336 -1.00 -18.38 -17.59
N ALA A 337 -1.26 -17.53 -16.59
CA ALA A 337 -2.28 -17.78 -15.58
C ALA A 337 -3.69 -17.94 -16.19
N VAL A 338 -4.06 -17.13 -17.19
CA VAL A 338 -5.34 -17.26 -17.91
C VAL A 338 -5.46 -18.65 -18.54
N ALA A 339 -4.45 -19.07 -19.31
CA ALA A 339 -4.46 -20.39 -19.97
C ALA A 339 -4.51 -21.55 -18.94
N ASN A 340 -3.77 -21.43 -17.84
CA ASN A 340 -3.78 -22.44 -16.78
C ASN A 340 -5.13 -22.50 -16.03
N ALA A 341 -5.81 -21.36 -15.84
CA ALA A 341 -7.14 -21.33 -15.25
C ALA A 341 -8.18 -22.02 -16.14
N GLU A 342 -8.14 -21.78 -17.46
CA GLU A 342 -9.01 -22.46 -18.42
C GLU A 342 -8.77 -23.98 -18.44
N ALA A 343 -7.50 -24.39 -18.47
CA ALA A 343 -7.13 -25.80 -18.41
C ALA A 343 -7.61 -26.48 -17.11
N TRP A 344 -7.48 -25.77 -15.99
CA TRP A 344 -7.93 -26.27 -14.69
C TRP A 344 -9.45 -26.38 -14.60
N VAL A 345 -10.21 -25.40 -15.09
CA VAL A 345 -11.68 -25.46 -15.15
C VAL A 345 -12.14 -26.62 -16.04
N ALA A 346 -11.46 -26.87 -17.16
CA ALA A 346 -11.75 -28.03 -18.00
C ALA A 346 -11.43 -29.36 -17.29
N ALA A 347 -10.32 -29.44 -16.56
CA ALA A 347 -9.95 -30.59 -15.74
C ALA A 347 -10.99 -30.85 -14.64
N HIS A 348 -11.49 -29.80 -13.98
CA HIS A 348 -12.59 -29.88 -13.02
C HIS A 348 -13.85 -30.48 -13.63
N GLY A 349 -14.25 -30.04 -14.83
CA GLY A 349 -15.38 -30.61 -15.55
C GLY A 349 -15.26 -32.13 -15.73
N LYS A 350 -14.07 -32.63 -16.10
CA LYS A 350 -13.79 -34.07 -16.20
C LYS A 350 -13.88 -34.78 -14.85
N ILE A 351 -13.39 -34.17 -13.77
CA ILE A 351 -13.52 -34.72 -12.41
C ILE A 351 -14.99 -34.92 -12.06
N ARG A 352 -15.86 -33.95 -12.36
CA ARG A 352 -17.30 -34.05 -12.10
C ARG A 352 -17.99 -35.11 -12.95
N GLU A 353 -17.59 -35.26 -14.21
CA GLU A 353 -18.08 -36.34 -15.08
C GLU A 353 -17.72 -37.73 -14.53
N LEU A 354 -16.46 -37.92 -14.13
CA LEU A 354 -15.98 -39.19 -13.56
C LEU A 354 -16.68 -39.50 -12.22
N ASP A 355 -16.77 -38.52 -11.32
CA ASP A 355 -17.44 -38.69 -10.02
C ASP A 355 -18.94 -38.99 -10.20
N GLY A 356 -19.62 -38.25 -11.09
CA GLY A 356 -21.04 -38.41 -11.38
C GLY A 356 -21.41 -39.73 -12.07
N THR A 357 -20.46 -40.36 -12.77
CA THR A 357 -20.62 -41.69 -13.39
C THR A 357 -20.17 -42.85 -12.49
N GLY A 358 -19.73 -42.56 -11.26
CA GLY A 358 -19.30 -43.57 -10.28
C GLY A 358 -17.83 -43.99 -10.41
N GLN A 359 -17.06 -43.37 -11.30
CA GLN A 359 -15.63 -43.62 -11.52
C GLN A 359 -14.77 -42.85 -10.51
N TYR A 360 -15.05 -43.04 -9.21
CA TYR A 360 -14.46 -42.24 -8.13
C TYR A 360 -12.92 -42.29 -8.08
N GLN A 361 -12.33 -43.46 -8.32
CA GLN A 361 -10.85 -43.59 -8.31
C GLN A 361 -10.20 -42.78 -9.43
N GLU A 362 -10.83 -42.72 -10.59
CA GLU A 362 -10.36 -41.93 -11.73
C GLU A 362 -10.57 -40.43 -11.47
N ALA A 363 -11.70 -40.06 -10.87
CA ALA A 363 -11.95 -38.68 -10.43
C ALA A 363 -10.88 -38.20 -9.42
N VAL A 364 -10.52 -39.04 -8.45
CA VAL A 364 -9.44 -38.75 -7.49
C VAL A 364 -8.09 -38.66 -8.20
N ALA A 365 -7.75 -39.60 -9.08
CA ALA A 365 -6.50 -39.55 -9.86
C ALA A 365 -6.40 -38.28 -10.72
N MET A 366 -7.51 -37.84 -11.32
CA MET A 366 -7.58 -36.60 -12.08
C MET A 366 -7.44 -35.35 -11.19
N ALA A 367 -7.95 -35.39 -9.96
CA ALA A 367 -7.94 -34.26 -9.03
C ALA A 367 -6.59 -34.02 -8.34
N ILE A 368 -5.90 -35.10 -7.94
CA ILE A 368 -4.68 -35.03 -7.12
C ILE A 368 -3.45 -35.69 -7.76
N GLY A 369 -3.57 -36.25 -8.96
CA GLY A 369 -2.48 -36.91 -9.66
C GLY A 369 -1.44 -35.95 -10.26
N ASP A 370 -0.44 -36.54 -10.91
CA ASP A 370 0.70 -35.87 -11.54
C ASP A 370 0.64 -35.89 -13.08
N ALA A 371 -0.43 -36.46 -13.65
CA ALA A 371 -0.64 -36.47 -15.09
C ALA A 371 -0.68 -35.03 -15.65
N PRO A 372 -0.12 -34.78 -16.85
CA PRO A 372 -0.04 -33.43 -17.42
C PRO A 372 -1.38 -32.71 -17.56
N ASP A 373 -2.47 -33.46 -17.73
CA ASP A 373 -3.83 -32.92 -17.86
C ASP A 373 -4.63 -32.94 -16.54
N SER A 374 -4.02 -33.38 -15.42
CA SER A 374 -4.67 -33.38 -14.11
C SER A 374 -4.95 -31.97 -13.59
N ALA A 375 -5.99 -31.86 -12.75
CA ALA A 375 -6.36 -30.59 -12.13
C ALA A 375 -5.27 -30.06 -11.19
N ALA A 376 -4.57 -30.95 -10.47
CA ALA A 376 -3.48 -30.56 -9.58
C ALA A 376 -2.32 -29.88 -10.34
N VAL A 377 -1.93 -30.42 -11.50
CA VAL A 377 -0.85 -29.86 -12.33
C VAL A 377 -1.25 -28.51 -12.91
N ALA A 378 -2.46 -28.40 -13.48
CA ALA A 378 -2.99 -27.16 -14.03
C ALA A 378 -3.12 -26.07 -12.95
N PHE A 379 -3.68 -26.40 -11.79
CA PHE A 379 -3.79 -25.49 -10.66
C PHE A 379 -2.42 -25.05 -10.14
N ALA A 380 -1.45 -25.97 -10.01
CA ALA A 380 -0.10 -25.60 -9.57
C ALA A 380 0.60 -24.65 -10.55
N ALA A 381 0.34 -24.80 -11.86
CA ALA A 381 0.84 -23.86 -12.87
C ALA A 381 0.14 -22.49 -12.78
N LEU A 382 -1.18 -22.46 -12.57
CA LEU A 382 -1.93 -21.24 -12.29
C LEU A 382 -1.37 -20.51 -11.07
N ASP A 383 -1.22 -21.21 -9.94
CA ASP A 383 -0.72 -20.61 -8.69
C ASP A 383 0.69 -20.05 -8.87
N ARG A 384 1.61 -20.80 -9.49
CA ARG A 384 2.98 -20.32 -9.78
C ARG A 384 2.98 -19.03 -10.60
N ASN A 385 2.16 -18.96 -11.65
CA ASN A 385 2.09 -17.78 -12.49
C ASN A 385 1.42 -16.59 -11.80
N LEU A 386 0.39 -16.82 -10.99
CA LEU A 386 -0.19 -15.79 -10.13
C LEU A 386 0.83 -15.21 -9.16
N ILE A 387 1.70 -16.04 -8.58
CA ILE A 387 2.76 -15.61 -7.66
C ILE A 387 3.79 -14.76 -8.39
N ALA A 388 4.26 -15.22 -9.56
CA ALA A 388 5.20 -14.47 -10.37
C ALA A 388 4.62 -13.09 -10.76
N ALA A 389 3.33 -13.03 -11.13
CA ALA A 389 2.63 -11.79 -11.42
C ALA A 389 2.50 -10.88 -10.18
N LEU A 390 2.17 -11.44 -9.01
CA LEU A 390 2.10 -10.69 -7.75
C LEU A 390 3.44 -10.08 -7.37
N ASP A 391 4.53 -10.86 -7.47
CA ASP A 391 5.87 -10.39 -7.15
C ASP A 391 6.35 -9.32 -8.15
N ALA A 392 6.02 -9.46 -9.43
CA ALA A 392 6.27 -8.42 -10.44
C ALA A 392 5.48 -7.12 -10.14
N GLY A 393 4.19 -7.23 -9.80
CA GLY A 393 3.34 -6.09 -9.49
C GLY A 393 3.80 -5.34 -8.23
N ARG A 394 4.21 -6.07 -7.18
CA ARG A 394 4.82 -5.49 -5.98
C ARG A 394 6.16 -4.83 -6.29
N GLY A 395 6.97 -5.46 -7.13
CA GLY A 395 8.22 -4.88 -7.63
C GLY A 395 8.00 -3.55 -8.33
N GLU A 396 6.96 -3.45 -9.16
CA GLU A 396 6.58 -2.20 -9.84
C GLU A 396 6.09 -1.14 -8.85
N PHE A 397 5.25 -1.52 -7.88
CA PHE A 397 4.84 -0.62 -6.79
C PHE A 397 6.06 -0.02 -6.06
N VAL A 398 7.01 -0.88 -5.64
CA VAL A 398 8.22 -0.46 -4.92
C VAL A 398 9.09 0.43 -5.81
N ALA A 399 9.28 0.06 -7.08
CA ALA A 399 10.09 0.83 -8.02
C ALA A 399 9.51 2.24 -8.26
N GLN A 400 8.21 2.34 -8.51
CA GLN A 400 7.54 3.61 -8.77
C GLN A 400 7.49 4.49 -7.52
N THR A 401 7.16 3.93 -6.34
CA THR A 401 7.16 4.68 -5.08
C THR A 401 8.56 5.17 -4.71
N SER A 402 9.59 4.34 -4.94
CA SER A 402 10.99 4.76 -4.74
C SER A 402 11.41 5.87 -5.69
N ARG A 403 10.98 5.84 -6.97
CA ARG A 403 11.22 6.94 -7.92
C ARG A 403 10.51 8.22 -7.50
N ALA A 404 9.30 8.11 -6.94
CA ALA A 404 8.57 9.24 -6.37
C ALA A 404 9.35 9.88 -5.21
N ALA A 405 9.83 9.08 -4.26
CA ALA A 405 10.63 9.55 -3.12
C ALA A 405 11.96 10.18 -3.59
N ASN A 406 12.60 9.59 -4.60
CA ASN A 406 13.84 10.09 -5.19
C ASN A 406 13.64 11.43 -5.91
N ALA A 407 12.48 11.69 -6.50
CA ALA A 407 12.17 12.98 -7.12
C ALA A 407 12.15 14.15 -6.10
N LEU A 408 11.90 13.86 -4.82
CA LEU A 408 11.94 14.83 -3.73
C LEU A 408 13.33 14.96 -3.09
N THR A 409 14.28 14.10 -3.44
CA THR A 409 15.60 14.06 -2.83
C THR A 409 16.40 15.32 -3.15
N GLY A 410 17.00 15.94 -2.12
CA GLY A 410 17.75 17.18 -2.24
C GLY A 410 16.88 18.45 -2.31
N LEU A 411 15.56 18.32 -2.41
CA LEU A 411 14.67 19.48 -2.52
C LEU A 411 14.48 20.20 -1.18
N VAL A 412 14.42 19.46 -0.06
CA VAL A 412 14.40 20.03 1.30
C VAL A 412 15.63 20.93 1.56
N PRO A 413 16.89 20.45 1.47
CA PRO A 413 18.04 21.33 1.66
C PRO A 413 18.13 22.43 0.59
N GLY A 414 17.71 22.15 -0.65
CA GLY A 414 17.64 23.14 -1.73
C GLY A 414 16.70 24.31 -1.43
N VAL A 415 15.49 24.03 -0.96
CA VAL A 415 14.50 25.03 -0.55
C VAL A 415 14.99 25.84 0.65
N VAL A 416 15.61 25.20 1.64
CA VAL A 416 16.21 25.89 2.79
C VAL A 416 17.29 26.87 2.33
N VAL A 417 18.19 26.45 1.43
CA VAL A 417 19.22 27.33 0.85
C VAL A 417 18.61 28.49 0.06
N LEU A 418 17.61 28.22 -0.80
CA LEU A 418 16.95 29.26 -1.59
C LEU A 418 16.17 30.25 -0.71
N ALA A 419 15.55 29.79 0.38
CA ALA A 419 14.89 30.65 1.36
C ALA A 419 15.91 31.56 2.08
N MET A 420 17.09 31.04 2.43
CA MET A 420 18.18 31.84 3.00
C MET A 420 18.67 32.90 2.00
N VAL A 421 18.89 32.54 0.73
CA VAL A 421 19.27 33.47 -0.34
C VAL A 421 18.21 34.55 -0.51
N ALA A 422 16.92 34.19 -0.50
CA ALA A 422 15.83 35.13 -0.61
C ALA A 422 15.77 36.11 0.59
N GLY A 423 15.94 35.61 1.82
CA GLY A 423 16.00 36.44 3.02
C GLY A 423 17.19 37.42 3.01
N VAL A 424 18.38 36.95 2.63
CA VAL A 424 19.58 37.80 2.49
C VAL A 424 19.41 38.82 1.37
N GLY A 425 18.87 38.42 0.22
CA GLY A 425 18.57 39.33 -0.89
C GLY A 425 17.60 40.44 -0.51
N ALA A 426 16.50 40.10 0.18
CA ALA A 426 15.52 41.06 0.67
C ALA A 426 16.14 42.05 1.67
N THR A 427 16.93 41.58 2.63
CA THR A 427 17.59 42.45 3.62
C THR A 427 18.62 43.38 2.98
N LEU A 428 19.48 42.88 2.09
CA LEU A 428 20.49 43.69 1.40
C LEU A 428 19.86 44.71 0.46
N GLY A 429 18.82 44.31 -0.29
CA GLY A 429 18.10 45.19 -1.21
C GLY A 429 17.44 46.37 -0.50
N ILE A 430 16.87 46.15 0.69
CA ILE A 430 16.23 47.21 1.47
C ILE A 430 17.25 48.06 2.24
N ARG A 431 18.32 47.45 2.79
CA ARG A 431 19.42 48.18 3.45
C ARG A 431 20.17 49.13 2.52
N ALA A 432 20.37 48.73 1.25
CA ALA A 432 21.00 49.60 0.26
C ALA A 432 20.20 50.90 0.07
N ARG A 433 18.86 50.83 0.12
CA ARG A 433 17.98 52.00 0.00
C ARG A 433 17.87 52.82 1.27
N LEU A 434 17.88 52.18 2.45
CA LEU A 434 17.91 52.91 3.72
C LEU A 434 19.18 53.77 3.88
N ARG A 435 20.30 53.38 3.26
CA ARG A 435 21.53 54.18 3.23
C ARG A 435 21.46 55.41 2.32
N GLU A 436 20.55 55.45 1.33
CA GLU A 436 20.36 56.63 0.47
C GLU A 436 19.53 57.75 1.16
N TYR A 437 18.87 57.45 2.29
CA TYR A 437 18.06 58.40 3.07
C TYR A 437 18.76 58.93 4.34
N ARG A 438 20.00 58.49 4.59
CA ARG A 438 20.89 59.04 5.61
C ARG A 438 21.88 59.97 4.94
#